data_AF-A0A7K0R5A3-F1
#
_entry.id   AF-A0A7K0R5A3-F1
#
_cell.length_a   1.000
_cell.length_b   1.000
_cell.length_c   1.000
_cell.angle_alpha   90.00
_cell.angle_beta   90.00
_cell.angle_gamma   90.00
#
_symmetry.space_group_name_H-M   'P 1'
#
loop_
_entity.id
_entity.type
_entity.pdbx_description
1 polymer ?
#
loop_
_entity_poly.entity_id
_entity_poly.type
_entity_poly.pdbx_seq_one_letter_code
_entity_poly.pdbx_strand_id
1 'polypeptide(L)'
;MISDLPSAPAQLSISDIVPSCAAALGMAGFVDRIGLAEPQHIVCTLIDGLGSNQLQDFAQFAPVLASLHGPRAATIVPSTTPVALGSFGTGEMPGTHGLVGASFWVPEFEGI
;
A
#
# COMPACT_ATOMS: atom_id res chain seq x y z
N MET A 1 -27.39 6.04 5.12
CA MET A 1 -27.10 7.44 4.76
C MET A 1 -25.65 7.73 5.11
N ILE A 2 -24.72 7.41 4.19
CA ILE A 2 -23.29 7.80 4.27
C ILE A 2 -22.84 8.42 2.94
N SER A 3 -23.81 8.79 2.09
CA SER A 3 -23.66 9.12 0.68
C SER A 3 -22.96 10.45 0.38
N ASP A 4 -22.70 11.29 1.39
CA ASP A 4 -22.23 12.67 1.20
C ASP A 4 -20.93 12.97 1.97
N LEU A 5 -20.03 12.00 2.11
CA LEU A 5 -18.65 12.33 2.41
C LEU A 5 -18.00 12.86 1.12
N PRO A 6 -17.41 14.07 1.13
CA PRO A 6 -16.66 14.54 -0.02
C PRO A 6 -15.61 13.48 -0.36
N SER A 7 -15.61 12.98 -1.60
CA SER A 7 -14.53 12.11 -2.06
C SER A 7 -13.27 12.95 -2.04
N ALA A 8 -12.42 12.75 -1.04
CA ALA A 8 -11.06 13.24 -1.11
C ALA A 8 -10.49 12.82 -2.48
N PRO A 9 -9.73 13.68 -3.18
CA PRO A 9 -9.04 13.24 -4.39
C PRO A 9 -8.32 11.95 -4.02
N ALA A 10 -8.59 10.88 -4.77
CA ALA A 10 -8.18 9.53 -4.38
C ALA A 10 -6.64 9.49 -4.30
N GLN A 11 -6.13 9.68 -3.08
CA GLN A 11 -4.72 9.63 -2.78
C GLN A 11 -4.22 8.24 -3.17
N LEU A 12 -3.06 8.19 -3.83
CA LEU A 12 -2.42 6.91 -4.14
C LEU A 12 -2.28 6.11 -2.85
N SER A 13 -2.67 4.84 -2.86
CA SER A 13 -2.55 3.95 -1.71
C SER A 13 -1.55 2.82 -1.99
N ILE A 14 -1.08 2.15 -0.94
CA ILE A 14 -0.28 0.93 -1.05
C ILE A 14 -1.00 -0.15 -1.87
N SER A 15 -2.35 -0.17 -1.85
CA SER A 15 -3.18 -1.07 -2.66
C SER A 15 -3.12 -0.74 -4.16
N ASP A 16 -2.69 0.46 -4.55
CA ASP A 16 -2.60 0.82 -5.96
C ASP A 16 -1.29 0.31 -6.59
N ILE A 17 -0.30 -0.14 -5.80
CA ILE A 17 1.05 -0.44 -6.28
C ILE A 17 1.06 -1.65 -7.20
N VAL A 18 0.66 -2.83 -6.71
CA VAL A 18 0.69 -4.07 -7.52
C VAL A 18 -0.25 -4.00 -8.72
N PRO A 19 -1.50 -3.50 -8.60
CA PRO A 19 -2.36 -3.25 -9.76
C PRO A 19 -1.72 -2.35 -10.81
N SER A 20 -1.06 -1.26 -10.39
CA SER A 20 -0.38 -0.36 -11.33
C SER A 20 0.80 -1.03 -12.03
N CYS A 21 1.56 -1.86 -11.30
CA CYS A 21 2.63 -2.66 -11.89
C CYS A 21 2.10 -3.66 -12.93
N ALA A 22 1.00 -4.35 -12.62
CA ALA A 22 0.35 -5.28 -13.54
C ALA A 22 -0.15 -4.57 -14.81
N ALA A 23 -0.80 -3.42 -14.67
CA ALA A 23 -1.27 -2.60 -15.79
C ALA A 23 -0.11 -2.14 -16.68
N ALA A 24 0.99 -1.65 -16.08
CA ALA A 24 2.17 -1.18 -16.80
C ALA A 24 2.91 -2.30 -17.55
N LEU A 25 2.79 -3.55 -17.10
CA LEU A 25 3.28 -4.74 -17.80
C LEU A 25 2.29 -5.27 -18.87
N GLY A 26 1.18 -4.57 -19.12
CA GLY A 26 0.21 -4.90 -20.16
C GLY A 26 -0.87 -5.93 -19.75
N MET A 27 -1.06 -6.18 -18.45
CA MET A 27 -2.12 -7.08 -17.98
C MET A 27 -3.49 -6.42 -18.06
N ALA A 28 -4.45 -7.09 -18.70
CA ALA A 28 -5.83 -6.61 -18.81
C ALA A 28 -6.54 -6.60 -17.45
N GLY A 29 -7.45 -5.64 -17.25
CA GLY A 29 -8.28 -5.52 -16.05
C GLY A 29 -7.68 -4.69 -14.92
N PHE A 30 -6.46 -4.18 -15.09
CA PHE A 30 -5.79 -3.30 -14.12
C PHE A 30 -5.66 -1.87 -14.66
N VAL A 31 -5.50 -0.91 -13.74
CA VAL A 31 -5.30 0.52 -14.07
C VAL A 31 -4.01 0.99 -13.42
N ASP A 32 -3.14 1.59 -14.22
CA ASP A 32 -1.94 2.26 -13.71
C ASP A 32 -2.30 3.62 -13.13
N ARG A 33 -2.30 3.70 -11.80
CA ARG A 33 -2.53 4.94 -11.04
C ARG A 33 -1.23 5.65 -10.70
N ILE A 34 -0.07 5.00 -10.88
CA ILE A 34 1.25 5.54 -10.57
C ILE A 34 1.84 6.28 -11.78
N GLY A 35 1.56 5.82 -13.00
CA GLY A 35 2.10 6.36 -14.25
C GLY A 35 3.47 5.77 -14.59
N LEU A 36 3.60 4.44 -14.50
CA LEU A 36 4.80 3.68 -14.84
C LEU A 36 4.91 3.56 -16.37
N ALA A 37 6.00 4.09 -16.94
CA ALA A 37 6.24 4.17 -18.38
C ALA A 37 6.57 2.80 -19.03
N GLU A 38 5.55 1.96 -19.26
CA GLU A 38 5.60 0.68 -19.99
C GLU A 38 6.91 -0.13 -19.82
N PRO A 39 7.27 -0.51 -18.59
CA PRO A 39 8.52 -1.19 -18.31
C PRO A 39 8.54 -2.63 -18.83
N GLN A 40 9.72 -3.15 -19.16
CA GLN A 40 9.91 -4.59 -19.42
C GLN A 40 9.92 -5.41 -18.12
N HIS A 41 10.43 -4.83 -17.03
CA HIS A 41 10.56 -5.47 -15.73
C HIS A 41 10.28 -4.46 -14.61
N ILE A 42 9.64 -4.92 -13.55
CA ILE A 42 9.38 -4.12 -12.34
C ILE A 42 9.93 -4.86 -11.13
N VAL A 43 10.61 -4.11 -10.25
CA VAL A 43 11.03 -4.59 -8.93
C VAL A 43 10.37 -3.72 -7.88
N CYS A 44 9.55 -4.32 -7.02
CA CYS A 44 8.97 -3.66 -5.86
C CYS A 44 9.78 -3.98 -4.61
N THR A 45 10.35 -2.96 -3.97
CA THR A 45 11.05 -3.09 -2.68
C THR A 45 10.19 -2.48 -1.58
N LEU A 46 9.76 -3.31 -0.64
CA LEU A 46 9.05 -2.88 0.55
C LEU A 46 10.00 -2.88 1.75
N ILE A 47 10.07 -1.76 2.46
CA ILE A 47 10.85 -1.62 3.70
C ILE A 47 9.84 -1.42 4.82
N ASP A 48 9.70 -2.43 5.67
CA ASP A 48 8.73 -2.36 6.77
C ASP A 48 9.07 -1.21 7.73
N GLY A 49 8.04 -0.50 8.17
CA GLY A 49 8.16 0.66 9.07
C GLY A 49 8.74 1.94 8.48
N LEU A 50 9.27 1.96 7.25
CA LEU A 50 9.90 3.16 6.68
C LEU A 50 8.87 4.08 5.99
N GLY A 51 8.51 5.19 6.64
CA GLY A 51 7.64 6.24 6.07
C GLY A 51 8.40 7.42 5.45
N SER A 52 7.68 8.26 4.68
CA SER A 52 8.27 9.43 4.01
C SER A 52 8.92 10.43 4.96
N ASN A 53 8.33 10.62 6.14
CA ASN A 53 8.85 11.56 7.15
C ASN A 53 10.18 11.05 7.72
N GLN A 54 10.29 9.75 8.01
CA GLN A 54 11.54 9.15 8.48
C GLN A 54 12.64 9.27 7.43
N LEU A 55 12.32 9.01 6.15
CA LEU A 55 13.31 9.15 5.07
C LEU A 55 13.77 10.60 4.89
N GLN A 56 12.88 11.57 5.11
CA GLN A 56 13.21 12.99 5.07
C GLN A 56 14.10 13.41 6.25
N ASP A 57 13.74 13.02 7.47
CA ASP A 57 14.46 13.39 8.70
C ASP A 57 15.85 12.73 8.79
N PHE A 58 16.00 11.55 8.18
CA PHE A 58 17.20 10.71 8.28
C PHE A 58 17.89 10.48 6.92
N ALA A 59 17.70 11.39 5.95
CA ALA A 59 18.20 11.26 4.58
C ALA A 59 19.70 10.96 4.48
N GLN A 60 20.51 11.48 5.41
CA GLN A 60 21.96 11.22 5.44
C GLN A 60 22.34 9.74 5.62
N PHE A 61 21.45 8.92 6.18
CA PHE A 61 21.69 7.49 6.39
C PHE A 61 21.26 6.62 5.20
N ALA A 62 20.46 7.18 4.28
CA ALA A 62 19.94 6.47 3.11
C ALA A 62 19.96 7.36 1.86
N PRO A 63 21.12 7.89 1.43
CA PRO A 63 21.21 8.91 0.39
C PRO A 63 20.64 8.45 -0.96
N VAL A 64 20.79 7.16 -1.30
CA VAL A 64 20.21 6.59 -2.53
C VAL A 64 18.69 6.64 -2.46
N LEU A 65 18.07 6.10 -1.40
CA LEU A 65 16.61 6.11 -1.24
C LEU A 65 16.06 7.53 -1.15
N ALA A 66 16.72 8.43 -0.42
CA ALA A 66 16.32 9.82 -0.29
C ALA A 66 16.42 10.62 -1.61
N SER A 67 17.26 10.17 -2.55
CA SER A 67 17.37 10.78 -3.88
C SER A 67 16.27 10.35 -4.86
N LEU A 68 15.50 9.31 -4.53
CA LEU A 68 14.40 8.82 -5.37
C LEU A 68 13.17 9.71 -5.16
N HIS A 69 12.72 10.35 -6.23
CA HIS A 69 11.53 11.20 -6.22
C HIS A 69 10.36 10.48 -6.90
N GLY A 70 9.15 10.72 -6.40
CA GLY A 70 7.94 10.12 -6.95
C GLY A 70 6.67 10.50 -6.16
N PRO A 71 5.49 10.08 -6.63
CA PRO A 71 4.25 10.26 -5.88
C PRO A 71 4.32 9.53 -4.53
N ARG A 72 3.71 10.11 -3.50
CA ARG A 72 3.58 9.48 -2.19
C ARG A 72 2.32 8.62 -2.16
N ALA A 73 2.48 7.36 -1.77
CA ALA A 73 1.35 6.49 -1.46
C ALA A 73 1.06 6.51 0.05
N ALA A 74 -0.21 6.62 0.42
CA ALA A 74 -0.66 6.35 1.78
C ALA A 74 -0.70 4.85 2.05
N THR A 75 -0.48 4.45 3.29
CA THR A 75 -0.79 3.09 3.74
C THR A 75 -2.31 2.90 3.92
N ILE A 76 -2.72 1.75 4.44
CA ILE A 76 -4.10 1.43 4.82
C ILE A 76 -4.33 1.64 6.32
N VAL A 77 -5.60 1.61 6.73
CA VAL A 77 -6.00 1.60 8.14
C VAL A 77 -6.70 0.27 8.45
N PRO A 78 -6.30 -0.44 9.52
CA PRO A 78 -5.21 -0.14 10.46
C PRO A 78 -3.83 -0.42 9.85
N SER A 79 -2.87 0.50 10.05
CA SER A 79 -1.52 0.39 9.49
C SER A 79 -0.66 -0.64 10.26
N THR A 80 -0.98 -1.92 10.08
CA THR A 80 -0.22 -3.06 10.59
C THR A 80 0.34 -3.87 9.43
N THR A 81 1.49 -4.52 9.62
CA THR A 81 2.19 -5.26 8.57
C THR A 81 1.28 -6.25 7.82
N PRO A 82 0.47 -7.12 8.47
CA PRO A 82 -0.38 -8.08 7.75
C PRO A 82 -1.46 -7.42 6.92
N VAL A 83 -2.06 -6.34 7.42
CA VAL A 83 -3.12 -5.61 6.74
C VAL A 83 -2.54 -4.89 5.52
N ALA A 84 -1.40 -4.22 5.67
CA ALA A 84 -0.73 -3.49 4.60
C ALA A 84 -0.22 -4.42 3.50
N LEU A 85 0.35 -5.56 3.86
CA LEU A 85 0.78 -6.60 2.91
C LEU A 85 -0.41 -7.24 2.19
N GLY A 86 -1.52 -7.46 2.89
CA GLY A 86 -2.77 -7.93 2.28
C GLY A 86 -3.25 -6.98 1.18
N SER A 87 -3.34 -5.69 1.50
CA SER A 87 -3.76 -4.67 0.52
C SER A 87 -2.72 -4.49 -0.59
N PHE A 88 -1.42 -4.52 -0.28
CA PHE A 88 -0.35 -4.47 -1.28
C PHE A 88 -0.44 -5.63 -2.28
N GLY A 89 -0.56 -6.87 -1.78
CA GLY A 89 -0.52 -8.07 -2.62
C GLY A 89 -1.79 -8.32 -3.44
N THR A 90 -2.95 -7.90 -2.93
CA THR A 90 -4.25 -8.11 -3.59
C THR A 90 -4.74 -6.90 -4.38
N GLY A 91 -4.28 -5.70 -4.03
CA GLY A 91 -4.84 -4.45 -4.51
C GLY A 91 -6.20 -4.10 -3.91
N GLU A 92 -6.68 -4.86 -2.92
CA GLU A 92 -7.98 -4.67 -2.30
C GLU A 92 -7.87 -3.97 -0.94
N MET A 93 -8.99 -3.46 -0.44
CA MET A 93 -9.09 -2.89 0.91
C MET A 93 -9.18 -4.00 1.98
N PRO A 94 -8.83 -3.72 3.25
CA PRO A 94 -8.87 -4.70 4.35
C PRO A 94 -10.18 -5.47 4.50
N GLY A 95 -11.32 -4.78 4.30
CA GLY A 95 -12.64 -5.41 4.38
C GLY A 95 -12.91 -6.44 3.28
N THR A 96 -12.17 -6.41 2.17
CA THR A 96 -12.33 -7.34 1.04
C THR A 96 -11.37 -8.51 1.16
N HIS A 97 -10.07 -8.27 1.37
CA HIS A 97 -9.08 -9.35 1.48
C HIS A 97 -9.05 -10.04 2.86
N GLY A 98 -9.80 -9.52 3.85
CA GLY A 98 -10.06 -10.19 5.13
C GLY A 98 -8.94 -10.13 6.18
N LEU A 99 -7.78 -9.54 5.86
CA LEU A 99 -6.71 -9.30 6.83
C LEU A 99 -6.94 -7.92 7.45
N VAL A 100 -7.47 -7.89 8.68
CA VAL A 100 -7.91 -6.64 9.34
C VAL A 100 -7.16 -6.32 10.65
N GLY A 101 -6.11 -7.06 10.97
CA GLY A 101 -5.28 -6.89 12.15
C GLY A 101 -4.15 -7.92 12.20
N ALA A 102 -3.26 -7.77 13.17
CA ALA A 102 -2.17 -8.74 13.42
C ALA A 102 -2.57 -9.84 14.42
N SER A 103 -3.43 -9.51 15.37
CA SER A 103 -3.96 -10.42 16.38
C SER A 103 -5.43 -10.12 16.58
N PHE A 104 -6.19 -11.16 16.89
CA PHE A 104 -7.62 -11.06 17.13
C PHE A 104 -7.95 -11.71 18.48
N TRP A 105 -8.87 -11.09 19.20
CA TRP A 105 -9.52 -11.76 20.31
C TRP A 105 -10.57 -12.71 19.75
N VAL A 106 -10.51 -13.96 20.17
CA VAL A 106 -11.44 -15.01 19.74
C VAL A 106 -12.13 -15.55 20.99
N PRO A 107 -13.32 -15.03 21.35
CA PRO A 107 -14.00 -15.34 22.61
C PRO A 107 -14.19 -16.84 22.85
N GLU A 108 -14.33 -17.62 21.78
CA GLU A 108 -14.54 -19.06 21.82
C GLU A 108 -13.34 -19.84 22.42
N PHE A 109 -12.16 -19.22 22.48
CA PHE A 109 -10.95 -19.80 23.06
C PHE A 109 -10.60 -19.23 24.43
N GLU A 110 -11.49 -18.42 25.03
CA GLU A 110 -11.27 -17.86 26.35
C GLU A 110 -11.52 -18.92 27.44
N GLY A 111 -10.47 -19.34 28.15
CA GLY A 111 -10.58 -20.27 29.30
C GLY A 111 -10.42 -21.76 29.01
N ILE A 112 -9.84 -22.13 27.86
CA ILE A 112 -9.36 -23.49 27.57
C ILE A 112 -7.93 -23.67 28.11
#